data_AF-A0A8H7R202-F1
#
_entry.id   AF-A0A8H7R202-F1
#
_cell.length_a   1.000
_cell.length_b   1.000
_cell.length_c   1.000
_cell.angle_alpha   90.00
_cell.angle_beta   90.00
_cell.angle_gamma   90.00
#
_symmetry.space_group_name_H-M   'P 1'
#
loop_
_entity.id
_entity.type
_entity.pdbx_description
1 polymer ?
#
loop_
_entity_poly.entity_id
_entity_poly.type
_entity_poly.pdbx_seq_one_letter_code
_entity_poly.pdbx_strand_id
1 'polypeptide(L)'
;MTNSILSFLFSLIGFKPIEEEQAPKEEEEEACEYLASSTFVVEEQHFNEKTNIRNNDWLCNLSKMDLCKILSSTIADYPQVADGIYTRHYKKNKDDLEDLKSLRNQAKLVCHSLDNLRPSEQFGRASEISNALQLLLYAAIENHHSFVSLFGLIILAQESLNCPSEVRQHIFSDVKFGRAIILEISKVLKNFNLYNCGDFNYKWSLLSDNHDSWFDSLQHICTRLSRYDITWEYRKEYGEVILISQRYYKHQ
;
A
#
# COMPACT_ATOMS: atom_id res chain seq x y z
N MET A 1 -3.57 -8.47 16.69
CA MET A 1 -4.32 -9.57 17.37
C MET A 1 -5.74 -9.77 16.83
N THR A 2 -6.46 -8.74 16.38
CA THR A 2 -7.83 -8.83 15.81
C THR A 2 -7.94 -9.65 14.52
N ASN A 3 -6.87 -9.71 13.71
CA ASN A 3 -6.84 -10.39 12.41
C ASN A 3 -7.01 -11.92 12.46
N SER A 4 -6.73 -12.56 13.61
CA SER A 4 -6.82 -14.03 13.78
C SER A 4 -8.26 -14.49 14.07
N ILE A 5 -9.06 -13.65 14.74
CA ILE A 5 -10.46 -13.98 15.08
C ILE A 5 -11.35 -13.83 13.86
N LEU A 6 -11.13 -12.79 13.05
CA LEU A 6 -11.89 -12.59 11.81
C LEU A 6 -11.65 -13.71 10.81
N SER A 7 -10.39 -14.15 10.60
CA SER A 7 -10.10 -15.30 9.74
C SER A 7 -10.75 -16.59 10.25
N PHE A 8 -10.78 -16.79 11.57
CA PHE A 8 -11.43 -17.93 12.19
C PHE A 8 -12.95 -17.90 11.98
N LEU A 9 -13.59 -16.74 12.21
CA LEU A 9 -15.02 -16.53 11.94
C LEU A 9 -15.38 -16.78 10.47
N PHE A 10 -14.58 -16.28 9.52
CA PHE A 10 -14.81 -16.52 8.09
C PHE A 10 -14.70 -18.00 7.73
N SER A 11 -13.72 -18.72 8.29
CA SER A 11 -13.59 -20.17 8.08
C SER A 11 -14.81 -20.94 8.59
N LEU A 12 -15.42 -20.53 9.72
CA LEU A 12 -16.63 -21.14 10.28
C LEU A 12 -17.90 -20.83 9.47
N ILE A 13 -17.96 -19.65 8.84
CA ILE A 13 -19.09 -19.26 7.95
C ILE A 13 -18.95 -19.92 6.56
N GLY A 14 -17.75 -20.35 6.18
CA GLY A 14 -17.43 -20.94 4.89
C GLY A 14 -16.91 -19.94 3.84
N PHE A 15 -16.48 -18.76 4.27
CA PHE A 15 -15.77 -17.80 3.42
C PHE A 15 -14.28 -18.16 3.39
N LYS A 16 -13.85 -18.80 2.30
CA LYS A 16 -12.42 -19.04 2.05
C LYS A 16 -11.80 -17.81 1.36
N PRO A 17 -10.56 -17.42 1.69
CA PRO A 17 -9.82 -16.42 0.93
C PRO A 17 -9.52 -16.96 -0.49
N ILE A 18 -9.47 -16.08 -1.48
CA ILE A 18 -9.21 -16.43 -2.89
C ILE A 18 -7.88 -17.17 -3.07
N GLU A 19 -6.91 -16.98 -2.17
CA GLU A 19 -5.62 -17.68 -2.17
C GLU A 19 -5.74 -19.21 -2.01
N GLU A 20 -6.83 -19.72 -1.44
CA GLU A 20 -7.07 -21.18 -1.29
C GLU A 20 -7.79 -21.81 -2.49
N GLU A 21 -8.35 -21.04 -3.42
CA GLU A 21 -9.04 -21.56 -4.62
C GLU A 21 -8.10 -21.80 -5.82
N GLN A 22 -6.82 -21.43 -5.72
CA GLN A 22 -5.84 -21.56 -6.82
C GLN A 22 -4.83 -22.71 -6.65
N ALA A 23 -5.12 -23.70 -5.80
CA ALA A 23 -4.45 -25.00 -5.92
C ALA A 23 -5.07 -25.76 -7.12
N PRO A 24 -4.28 -26.38 -8.02
CA PRO A 24 -4.83 -27.14 -9.13
C PRO A 24 -5.65 -28.32 -8.60
N LYS A 25 -6.93 -28.36 -8.98
CA LYS A 25 -7.80 -29.52 -8.76
C LYS A 25 -7.36 -30.65 -9.69
N GLU A 26 -6.55 -31.57 -9.18
CA GLU A 26 -6.51 -32.93 -9.70
C GLU A 26 -7.47 -33.76 -8.84
N GLU A 27 -8.50 -34.30 -9.52
CA GLU A 27 -9.32 -35.47 -9.19
C GLU A 27 -9.85 -35.64 -7.76
N GLU A 28 -11.16 -35.44 -7.59
CA GLU A 28 -12.07 -36.39 -6.91
C GLU A 28 -13.53 -35.93 -7.11
N GLU A 29 -14.09 -36.32 -8.25
CA GLU A 29 -15.52 -36.62 -8.35
C GLU A 29 -15.77 -37.89 -7.54
N GLU A 30 -16.22 -37.79 -6.28
CA GLU A 30 -17.01 -38.81 -5.55
C GLU A 30 -17.10 -38.46 -4.06
N ALA A 31 -17.94 -37.49 -3.68
CA ALA A 31 -18.45 -37.37 -2.30
C ALA A 31 -19.61 -36.36 -2.21
N CYS A 32 -20.61 -36.50 -3.07
CA CYS A 32 -21.88 -35.77 -2.96
C CYS A 32 -22.96 -36.72 -2.44
N GLU A 33 -22.70 -37.43 -1.34
CA GLU A 33 -23.69 -38.27 -0.65
C GLU A 33 -23.16 -38.56 0.75
N TYR A 34 -23.39 -37.69 1.74
CA TYR A 34 -23.50 -38.02 3.17
C TYR A 34 -23.93 -36.76 3.95
N LEU A 35 -25.06 -36.18 3.56
CA LEU A 35 -25.87 -35.33 4.44
C LEU A 35 -26.91 -36.22 5.13
N ALA A 36 -26.51 -36.93 6.18
CA ALA A 36 -27.37 -37.39 7.28
C ALA A 36 -26.64 -38.42 8.15
N SER A 37 -25.92 -37.98 9.17
CA SER A 37 -25.94 -38.65 10.47
C SER A 37 -25.10 -37.87 11.47
N SER A 38 -25.76 -37.53 12.57
CA SER A 38 -25.14 -37.07 13.80
C SER A 38 -24.35 -38.23 14.40
N THR A 39 -23.01 -38.20 14.42
CA THR A 39 -22.22 -38.95 15.42
C THR A 39 -20.81 -38.35 15.55
N PHE A 40 -20.40 -38.09 16.78
CA PHE A 40 -19.03 -37.84 17.22
C PHE A 40 -18.07 -38.90 16.67
N VAL A 41 -17.00 -38.49 15.97
CA VAL A 41 -15.73 -39.23 15.92
C VAL A 41 -14.59 -38.22 15.92
N VAL A 42 -13.71 -38.35 16.91
CA VAL A 42 -12.44 -37.65 17.03
C VAL A 42 -11.40 -38.44 16.24
N GLU A 43 -10.79 -37.82 15.23
CA GLU A 43 -9.50 -38.26 14.69
C GLU A 43 -8.52 -37.08 14.78
N GLU A 44 -7.65 -37.14 15.78
CA GLU A 44 -6.43 -36.34 15.85
C GLU A 44 -5.41 -36.92 14.87
N GLN A 45 -4.90 -36.17 13.89
CA GLN A 45 -3.47 -36.16 13.52
C GLN A 45 -3.01 -34.82 12.91
N HIS A 46 -2.09 -34.19 13.64
CA HIS A 46 -0.98 -33.31 13.22
C HIS A 46 -1.19 -32.25 12.12
N PHE A 47 -1.51 -31.02 12.55
CA PHE A 47 -0.92 -29.80 11.99
C PHE A 47 -0.54 -28.82 13.10
N ASN A 48 0.75 -28.48 13.11
CA ASN A 48 1.44 -27.87 14.24
C ASN A 48 1.59 -26.35 14.00
N GLU A 49 0.55 -25.58 14.35
CA GLU A 49 0.64 -24.11 14.55
C GLU A 49 -0.48 -23.61 15.50
N LYS A 50 -0.85 -24.46 16.46
CA LYS A 50 -1.88 -24.18 17.48
C LYS A 50 -1.25 -23.80 18.82
N THR A 51 -0.94 -22.52 19.02
CA THR A 51 -0.69 -22.03 20.40
C THR A 51 -1.38 -20.72 20.77
N ASN A 52 -2.27 -20.16 19.94
CA ASN A 52 -3.11 -19.03 20.39
C ASN A 52 -4.61 -19.04 19.99
N ILE A 53 -5.11 -20.08 19.31
CA ILE A 53 -6.53 -20.18 18.91
C ILE A 53 -7.36 -21.00 19.93
N ARG A 54 -6.73 -21.54 20.98
CA ARG A 54 -7.35 -22.46 21.95
C ARG A 54 -8.36 -21.83 22.93
N ASN A 55 -8.73 -20.55 22.77
CA ASN A 55 -9.67 -19.84 23.67
C ASN A 55 -11.02 -19.47 23.03
N ASN A 56 -11.29 -19.85 21.77
CA ASN A 56 -12.50 -19.46 21.05
C ASN A 56 -13.48 -20.63 20.79
N ASP A 57 -13.47 -21.65 21.64
CA ASP A 57 -14.34 -22.85 21.51
C ASP A 57 -15.83 -22.52 21.47
N TRP A 58 -16.24 -21.38 22.05
CA TRP A 58 -17.64 -20.94 22.01
C TRP A 58 -18.10 -20.48 20.62
N LEU A 59 -17.21 -19.95 19.77
CA LEU A 59 -17.55 -19.49 18.42
C LEU A 59 -17.89 -20.67 17.50
N CYS A 60 -17.26 -21.82 17.70
CA CYS A 60 -17.53 -23.04 16.94
C CYS A 60 -18.92 -23.62 17.22
N ASN A 61 -19.54 -23.27 18.36
CA ASN A 61 -20.85 -23.76 18.75
C ASN A 61 -22.01 -22.88 18.24
N LEU A 62 -21.70 -21.77 17.56
CA LEU A 62 -22.72 -20.86 17.03
C LEU A 62 -23.21 -21.30 15.65
N SER A 63 -24.48 -21.02 15.36
CA SER A 63 -25.01 -21.21 14.01
C SER A 63 -24.38 -20.21 13.04
N LYS A 64 -24.30 -20.56 11.75
CA LYS A 64 -23.83 -19.64 10.70
C LYS A 64 -24.59 -18.31 10.69
N MET A 65 -25.88 -18.33 11.03
CA MET A 65 -26.71 -17.12 11.13
C MET A 65 -26.29 -16.22 12.29
N ASP A 66 -25.93 -16.81 13.44
CA ASP A 66 -25.46 -16.03 14.59
C ASP A 66 -24.06 -15.46 14.34
N LEU A 67 -23.20 -16.21 13.66
CA LEU A 67 -21.91 -15.72 13.19
C LEU A 67 -22.07 -14.55 12.20
N CYS A 68 -23.01 -14.65 11.24
CA CYS A 68 -23.33 -13.54 10.34
C CYS A 68 -23.87 -12.32 11.09
N LYS A 69 -24.72 -12.50 12.11
CA LYS A 69 -25.22 -11.38 12.93
C LYS A 69 -24.12 -10.70 13.72
N ILE A 70 -23.20 -11.48 14.32
CA ILE A 70 -22.03 -10.96 15.02
C ILE A 70 -21.15 -10.18 14.03
N LEU A 71 -20.93 -10.71 12.83
CA LEU A 71 -20.15 -10.03 11.80
C LEU A 71 -20.83 -8.73 11.34
N SER A 72 -22.13 -8.76 11.03
CA SER A 72 -22.88 -7.59 10.56
C SER A 72 -22.97 -6.50 11.62
N SER A 73 -23.18 -6.86 12.90
CA SER A 73 -23.14 -5.89 14.00
C SER A 73 -21.74 -5.32 14.20
N THR A 74 -20.70 -6.16 14.14
CA THR A 74 -19.30 -5.70 14.24
C THR A 74 -18.93 -4.76 13.09
N ILE A 75 -19.39 -5.02 11.87
CA ILE A 75 -19.19 -4.12 10.72
C ILE A 75 -19.95 -2.81 10.90
N ALA A 76 -21.18 -2.86 11.42
CA ALA A 76 -21.98 -1.67 11.67
C ALA A 76 -21.34 -0.76 12.73
N ASP A 77 -20.78 -1.35 13.80
CA ASP A 77 -20.13 -0.63 14.88
C ASP A 77 -18.69 -0.20 14.53
N TYR A 78 -18.02 -0.95 13.64
CA TYR A 78 -16.65 -0.72 13.20
C TYR A 78 -16.51 -0.86 11.68
N PRO A 79 -16.86 0.18 10.90
CA PRO A 79 -16.84 0.13 9.44
C PRO A 79 -15.50 -0.27 8.82
N GLN A 80 -14.38 0.06 9.47
CA GLN A 80 -13.03 -0.36 9.03
C GLN A 80 -12.84 -1.88 8.94
N VAL A 81 -13.68 -2.66 9.65
CA VAL A 81 -13.67 -4.11 9.55
C VAL A 81 -14.17 -4.55 8.18
N ALA A 82 -15.16 -3.88 7.59
CA ALA A 82 -15.62 -4.16 6.23
C ALA A 82 -14.50 -3.96 5.18
N ASP A 83 -13.69 -2.91 5.34
CA ASP A 83 -12.55 -2.66 4.44
C ASP A 83 -11.51 -3.77 4.52
N GLY A 84 -11.24 -4.28 5.73
CA GLY A 84 -10.35 -5.43 5.94
C GLY A 84 -10.89 -6.71 5.31
N ILE A 85 -12.21 -6.96 5.39
CA ILE A 85 -12.88 -8.12 4.79
C ILE A 85 -12.84 -8.04 3.26
N TYR A 86 -13.20 -6.87 2.72
CA TYR A 86 -13.15 -6.61 1.28
C TYR A 86 -11.74 -6.82 0.74
N THR A 87 -10.73 -6.30 1.44
CA THR A 87 -9.34 -6.42 1.00
C THR A 87 -8.83 -7.85 1.04
N ARG A 88 -9.22 -8.63 2.06
CA ARG A 88 -8.76 -10.01 2.22
C ARG A 88 -9.47 -11.02 1.30
N HIS A 89 -10.76 -10.85 1.07
CA HIS A 89 -11.59 -11.85 0.39
C HIS A 89 -12.00 -11.45 -1.03
N TYR A 90 -11.95 -10.16 -1.38
CA TYR A 90 -12.50 -9.66 -2.64
C TYR A 90 -11.52 -8.82 -3.46
N LYS A 91 -10.50 -8.20 -2.87
CA LYS A 91 -9.44 -7.53 -3.63
C LYS A 91 -8.60 -8.61 -4.31
N LYS A 92 -8.82 -8.82 -5.62
CA LYS A 92 -7.81 -9.48 -6.47
C LYS A 92 -6.48 -8.80 -6.16
N ASN A 93 -5.42 -9.59 -5.91
CA ASN A 93 -4.05 -9.09 -5.83
C ASN A 93 -3.69 -8.42 -7.16
N LYS A 94 -4.13 -7.18 -7.35
CA LYS A 94 -3.51 -6.25 -8.27
C LYS A 94 -2.13 -6.07 -7.67
N ASP A 95 -1.12 -6.46 -8.44
CA ASP A 95 0.25 -6.43 -7.95
C ASP A 95 0.67 -4.96 -7.79
N ASP A 96 0.36 -4.40 -6.61
CA ASP A 96 0.66 -3.02 -6.24
C ASP A 96 2.17 -2.72 -6.47
N LEU A 97 3.02 -3.75 -6.43
CA LEU A 97 4.45 -3.64 -6.71
C LEU A 97 4.72 -3.42 -8.21
N GLU A 98 4.04 -4.14 -9.10
CA GLU A 98 4.16 -3.94 -10.55
C GLU A 98 3.59 -2.59 -10.98
N ASP A 99 2.50 -2.14 -10.37
CA ASP A 99 1.96 -0.78 -10.59
C ASP A 99 3.01 0.28 -10.20
N LEU A 100 3.69 0.10 -9.05
CA LEU A 100 4.76 1.01 -8.61
C LEU A 100 6.03 0.94 -9.48
N LYS A 101 6.42 -0.25 -9.94
CA LYS A 101 7.54 -0.41 -10.90
C LYS A 101 7.23 0.27 -12.23
N SER A 102 6.01 0.11 -12.73
CA SER A 102 5.54 0.77 -13.96
C SER A 102 5.59 2.29 -13.80
N LEU A 103 5.07 2.82 -12.69
CA LEU A 103 5.12 4.25 -12.37
C LEU A 103 6.57 4.75 -12.29
N ARG A 104 7.46 4.01 -11.63
CA ARG A 104 8.89 4.34 -11.55
C ARG A 104 9.53 4.44 -12.93
N ASN A 105 9.30 3.43 -13.78
CA ASN A 105 9.85 3.42 -15.13
C ASN A 105 9.33 4.60 -15.97
N GLN A 106 8.04 4.92 -15.87
CA GLN A 106 7.47 6.08 -16.55
C GLN A 106 8.07 7.39 -16.02
N ALA A 107 8.16 7.56 -14.71
CA ALA A 107 8.77 8.74 -14.09
C ALA A 107 10.23 8.92 -14.53
N LYS A 108 11.01 7.84 -14.55
CA LYS A 108 12.40 7.83 -15.01
C LYS A 108 12.50 8.24 -16.49
N LEU A 109 11.67 7.67 -17.35
CA LEU A 109 11.65 8.02 -18.78
C LEU A 109 11.32 9.51 -18.99
N VAL A 110 10.36 10.04 -18.26
CA VAL A 110 10.00 11.46 -18.31
C VAL A 110 11.18 12.32 -17.85
N CYS A 111 11.72 12.06 -16.65
CA CYS A 111 12.80 12.85 -16.04
C CYS A 111 14.07 12.90 -16.89
N HIS A 112 14.41 11.78 -17.53
CA HIS A 112 15.63 11.62 -18.31
C HIS A 112 15.44 11.78 -19.83
N SER A 113 14.24 12.16 -20.28
CA SER A 113 13.95 12.33 -21.72
C SER A 113 14.78 13.43 -22.40
N LEU A 114 15.34 14.37 -21.61
CA LEU A 114 16.12 15.50 -22.10
C LEU A 114 17.63 15.40 -21.79
N ASP A 115 18.10 14.29 -21.20
CA ASP A 115 19.49 14.14 -20.73
C ASP A 115 20.55 14.34 -21.83
N ASN A 116 20.22 13.94 -23.06
CA ASN A 116 21.12 14.02 -24.22
C ASN A 116 21.10 15.39 -24.93
N LEU A 117 20.29 16.34 -24.44
CA LEU A 117 20.15 17.67 -25.03
C LEU A 117 21.06 18.69 -24.36
N ARG A 118 21.30 19.82 -25.04
CA ARG A 118 22.07 20.93 -24.47
C ARG A 118 21.28 21.59 -23.33
N PRO A 119 21.95 22.18 -22.32
CA PRO A 119 21.26 22.85 -21.20
C PRO A 119 20.23 23.91 -21.65
N SER A 120 20.50 24.65 -22.71
CA SER A 120 19.53 25.63 -23.27
C SER A 120 18.26 24.99 -23.84
N GLU A 121 18.39 23.81 -24.44
CA GLU A 121 17.26 23.04 -24.98
C GLU A 121 16.49 22.35 -23.84
N GLN A 122 17.22 21.83 -22.84
CA GLN A 122 16.62 21.29 -21.61
C GLN A 122 15.78 22.35 -20.91
N PHE A 123 16.30 23.57 -20.76
CA PHE A 123 15.57 24.71 -20.20
C PHE A 123 14.32 25.05 -21.02
N GLY A 124 14.45 25.14 -22.35
CA GLY A 124 13.33 25.45 -23.24
C GLY A 124 12.19 24.43 -23.21
N ARG A 125 12.47 23.18 -22.83
CA ARG A 125 11.51 22.07 -22.77
C ARG A 125 11.18 21.60 -21.35
N ALA A 126 11.69 22.27 -20.32
CA ALA A 126 11.48 21.87 -18.93
C ALA A 126 10.00 21.85 -18.52
N SER A 127 9.18 22.70 -19.13
CA SER A 127 7.74 22.75 -18.92
C SER A 127 7.02 21.46 -19.38
N GLU A 128 7.50 20.82 -20.46
CA GLU A 128 6.96 19.54 -20.93
C GLU A 128 7.14 18.45 -19.85
N ILE A 129 8.31 18.42 -19.22
CA ILE A 129 8.64 17.47 -18.14
C ILE A 129 7.78 17.74 -16.92
N SER A 130 7.63 19.01 -16.54
CA SER A 130 6.78 19.39 -15.41
C SER A 130 5.33 18.96 -15.63
N ASN A 131 4.78 19.18 -16.82
CA ASN A 131 3.40 18.77 -17.15
C ASN A 131 3.24 17.25 -17.11
N ALA A 132 4.19 16.50 -17.67
CA ALA A 132 4.17 15.04 -17.62
C ALA A 132 4.26 14.51 -16.18
N LEU A 133 5.12 15.10 -15.34
CA LEU A 133 5.21 14.74 -13.93
C LEU A 133 3.95 15.07 -13.13
N GLN A 134 3.27 16.16 -13.45
CA GLN A 134 1.96 16.48 -12.85
C GLN A 134 0.91 15.43 -13.20
N LEU A 135 0.86 14.95 -14.44
CA LEU A 135 -0.06 13.87 -14.84
C LEU A 135 0.24 12.57 -14.08
N LEU A 136 1.52 12.22 -13.92
CA LEU A 136 1.90 11.04 -13.13
C LEU A 136 1.56 11.20 -11.65
N LEU A 137 1.65 12.41 -11.10
CA LEU A 137 1.23 12.71 -9.73
C LEU A 137 -0.26 12.45 -9.55
N TYR A 138 -1.11 12.90 -10.48
CA TYR A 138 -2.55 12.61 -10.41
C TYR A 138 -2.84 11.11 -10.51
N ALA A 139 -2.16 10.40 -11.42
CA ALA A 139 -2.30 8.95 -11.54
C ALA A 139 -1.89 8.20 -10.25
N ALA A 140 -0.85 8.67 -9.56
CA ALA A 140 -0.44 8.07 -8.28
C ALA A 140 -1.51 8.25 -7.18
N ILE A 141 -2.24 9.37 -7.18
CA ILE A 141 -3.24 9.71 -6.16
C ILE A 141 -4.61 9.08 -6.45
N GLU A 142 -4.98 8.94 -7.73
CA GLU A 142 -6.26 8.32 -8.13
C GLU A 142 -6.34 6.84 -7.72
N ASN A 143 -5.20 6.17 -7.58
CA ASN A 143 -5.15 4.85 -6.97
C ASN A 143 -5.56 4.96 -5.50
N HIS A 144 -6.81 4.66 -5.16
CA HIS A 144 -7.40 4.72 -3.80
C HIS A 144 -6.66 3.88 -2.72
N HIS A 145 -5.54 3.25 -3.06
CA HIS A 145 -4.73 2.46 -2.17
C HIS A 145 -3.61 3.29 -1.55
N SER A 146 -3.74 3.59 -0.24
CA SER A 146 -2.81 4.45 0.50
C SER A 146 -1.33 4.07 0.35
N PHE A 147 -1.00 2.77 0.25
CA PHE A 147 0.36 2.31 -0.05
C PHE A 147 0.84 2.76 -1.44
N VAL A 148 0.08 2.47 -2.50
CA VAL A 148 0.50 2.83 -3.87
C VAL A 148 0.61 4.34 -4.00
N SER A 149 -0.31 5.11 -3.41
CA SER A 149 -0.23 6.57 -3.43
C SER A 149 1.01 7.09 -2.71
N LEU A 150 1.28 6.63 -1.48
CA LEU A 150 2.43 7.11 -0.71
C LEU A 150 3.75 6.78 -1.41
N PHE A 151 3.94 5.51 -1.76
CA PHE A 151 5.18 5.05 -2.36
C PHE A 151 5.35 5.58 -3.78
N GLY A 152 4.26 5.73 -4.54
CA GLY A 152 4.28 6.40 -5.83
C GLY A 152 4.71 7.86 -5.75
N LEU A 153 4.23 8.61 -4.75
CA LEU A 153 4.65 9.98 -4.50
C LEU A 153 6.13 10.08 -4.09
N ILE A 154 6.62 9.14 -3.27
CA ILE A 154 8.05 9.07 -2.90
C ILE A 154 8.91 8.81 -4.14
N ILE A 155 8.53 7.84 -4.98
CA ILE A 155 9.23 7.52 -6.24
C ILE A 155 9.25 8.74 -7.16
N LEU A 156 8.11 9.42 -7.35
CA LEU A 156 8.03 10.62 -8.18
C LEU A 156 8.93 11.74 -7.65
N ALA A 157 8.97 11.93 -6.33
CA ALA A 157 9.87 12.90 -5.71
C ALA A 157 11.35 12.55 -5.93
N GLN A 158 11.70 11.27 -5.80
CA GLN A 158 13.06 10.79 -6.00
C GLN A 158 13.53 10.97 -7.44
N GLU A 159 12.73 10.53 -8.42
CA GLU A 159 13.08 10.65 -9.84
C GLU A 159 13.12 12.12 -10.29
N SER A 160 12.18 12.96 -9.83
CA SER A 160 12.20 14.40 -10.14
C SER A 160 13.41 15.13 -9.53
N LEU A 161 13.91 14.67 -8.38
CA LEU A 161 15.17 15.15 -7.79
C LEU A 161 16.42 14.69 -8.55
N ASN A 162 16.31 13.69 -9.41
CA ASN A 162 17.38 13.16 -10.24
C ASN A 162 17.40 13.75 -11.66
N CYS A 163 16.39 14.54 -12.04
CA CYS A 163 16.38 15.31 -13.28
C CYS A 163 17.66 16.17 -13.47
N PRO A 164 18.03 16.50 -14.73
CA PRO A 164 19.05 17.50 -15.03
C PRO A 164 18.84 18.80 -14.26
N SER A 165 19.93 19.52 -13.95
CA SER A 165 19.88 20.71 -13.07
C SER A 165 18.86 21.75 -13.52
N GLU A 166 18.75 21.98 -14.83
CA GLU A 166 17.95 23.10 -15.35
C GLU A 166 16.46 22.77 -15.30
N VAL A 167 16.14 21.51 -15.63
CA VAL A 167 14.81 20.94 -15.50
C VAL A 167 14.39 20.93 -14.03
N ARG A 168 15.30 20.53 -13.14
CA ARG A 168 15.07 20.48 -11.70
C ARG A 168 14.81 21.86 -11.10
N GLN A 169 15.58 22.86 -11.53
CA GLN A 169 15.37 24.25 -11.11
C GLN A 169 13.99 24.74 -11.55
N HIS A 170 13.58 24.47 -12.78
CA HIS A 170 12.24 24.85 -13.26
C HIS A 170 11.12 24.15 -12.47
N ILE A 171 11.20 22.83 -12.31
CA ILE A 171 10.18 22.03 -11.62
C ILE A 171 9.97 22.48 -10.18
N PHE A 172 11.05 22.71 -9.42
CA PHE A 172 10.94 23.02 -7.99
C PHE A 172 10.87 24.51 -7.68
N SER A 173 11.61 25.35 -8.41
CA SER A 173 11.64 26.79 -8.14
C SER A 173 10.46 27.52 -8.78
N ASP A 174 10.12 27.20 -10.03
CA ASP A 174 9.08 27.92 -10.77
C ASP A 174 7.71 27.29 -10.56
N VAL A 175 7.59 25.98 -10.84
CA VAL A 175 6.30 25.26 -10.81
C VAL A 175 5.91 24.80 -9.40
N LYS A 176 6.84 24.89 -8.42
CA LYS A 176 6.61 24.48 -7.02
C LYS A 176 6.14 23.03 -6.87
N PHE A 177 6.55 22.15 -7.79
CA PHE A 177 6.13 20.74 -7.80
C PHE A 177 6.47 19.99 -6.50
N GLY A 178 7.60 20.33 -5.88
CA GLY A 178 8.03 19.74 -4.61
C GLY A 178 7.04 19.99 -3.47
N ARG A 179 6.42 21.18 -3.44
CA ARG A 179 5.37 21.48 -2.46
C ARG A 179 4.10 20.67 -2.75
N ALA A 180 3.70 20.57 -4.02
CA ALA A 180 2.53 19.77 -4.41
C ALA A 180 2.66 18.32 -3.95
N ILE A 181 3.83 17.69 -4.15
CA ILE A 181 4.09 16.34 -3.65
C ILE A 181 3.95 16.26 -2.12
N ILE A 182 4.57 17.19 -1.38
CA ILE A 182 4.57 17.17 0.09
C ILE A 182 3.17 17.31 0.68
N LEU A 183 2.33 18.15 0.08
CA LEU A 183 0.94 18.30 0.49
C LEU A 183 0.14 17.01 0.28
N GLU A 184 0.34 16.33 -0.84
CA GLU A 184 -0.34 15.07 -1.14
C GLU A 184 0.20 13.93 -0.26
N ILE A 185 1.51 13.87 0.01
CA ILE A 185 2.08 12.92 0.98
C ILE A 185 1.47 13.15 2.36
N SER A 186 1.39 14.41 2.81
CA SER A 186 0.78 14.76 4.11
C SER A 186 -0.69 14.30 4.19
N LYS A 187 -1.46 14.51 3.12
CA LYS A 187 -2.86 14.10 3.02
C LYS A 187 -3.02 12.58 3.02
N VAL A 188 -2.18 11.85 2.27
CA VAL A 188 -2.17 10.38 2.24
C VAL A 188 -1.79 9.84 3.60
N LEU A 189 -0.76 10.39 4.24
CA LEU A 189 -0.31 9.96 5.56
C LEU A 189 -1.38 10.18 6.64
N LYS A 190 -2.12 11.30 6.63
CA LYS A 190 -3.20 11.56 7.59
C LYS A 190 -4.34 10.54 7.52
N ASN A 191 -4.57 9.96 6.33
CA ASN A 191 -5.62 8.97 6.07
C ASN A 191 -5.05 7.57 5.78
N PHE A 192 -3.81 7.30 6.22
CA PHE A 192 -3.08 6.11 5.83
C PHE A 192 -3.68 4.85 6.49
N ASN A 193 -4.04 3.87 5.67
CA ASN A 193 -4.66 2.63 6.13
C ASN A 193 -3.57 1.55 6.35
N LEU A 194 -3.24 1.30 7.61
CA LEU A 194 -2.23 0.33 8.06
C LEU A 194 -2.65 -1.14 7.88
N TYR A 195 -3.95 -1.43 7.74
CA TYR A 195 -4.47 -2.78 7.91
C TYR A 195 -4.15 -3.74 6.74
N ASN A 196 -3.62 -3.21 5.62
CA ASN A 196 -3.62 -3.90 4.33
C ASN A 196 -2.28 -3.98 3.60
N CYS A 197 -1.15 -3.68 4.25
CA CYS A 197 0.14 -3.86 3.62
C CYS A 197 1.06 -4.66 4.53
N GLY A 198 1.65 -5.74 4.00
CA GLY A 198 2.72 -6.48 4.68
C GLY A 198 3.96 -5.61 4.93
N ASP A 199 5.12 -6.23 5.17
CA ASP A 199 6.35 -5.51 5.46
C ASP A 199 6.69 -4.48 4.38
N PHE A 200 6.50 -3.20 4.72
CA PHE A 200 6.70 -2.09 3.81
C PHE A 200 8.18 -1.89 3.49
N ASN A 201 9.10 -2.20 4.41
CA ASN A 201 10.53 -2.09 4.16
C ASN A 201 10.97 -3.17 3.18
N TYR A 202 10.44 -4.40 3.32
CA TYR A 202 10.68 -5.44 2.33
C TYR A 202 10.19 -5.01 0.93
N LYS A 203 8.93 -4.54 0.82
CA LYS A 203 8.41 -4.05 -0.48
C LYS A 203 9.21 -2.87 -1.02
N TRP A 204 9.64 -1.94 -0.16
CA TRP A 204 10.47 -0.82 -0.56
C TRP A 204 11.83 -1.27 -1.06
N SER A 205 12.47 -2.25 -0.42
CA SER A 205 13.76 -2.79 -0.85
C SER A 205 13.70 -3.44 -2.25
N LEU A 206 12.52 -3.90 -2.69
CA LEU A 206 12.30 -4.40 -4.05
C LEU A 206 12.12 -3.27 -5.08
N LEU A 207 11.74 -2.08 -4.63
CA LEU A 207 11.49 -0.90 -5.49
C LEU A 207 12.68 0.05 -5.54
N SER A 208 13.43 0.15 -4.45
CA SER A 208 14.57 1.03 -4.29
C SER A 208 15.85 0.30 -4.69
N ASP A 209 16.67 0.94 -5.51
CA ASP A 209 18.02 0.44 -5.81
C ASP A 209 18.95 0.56 -4.59
N ASN A 210 18.56 1.38 -3.61
CA ASN A 210 19.30 1.60 -2.38
C ASN A 210 18.72 0.73 -1.26
N HIS A 211 19.60 0.15 -0.43
CA HIS A 211 19.24 -0.62 0.77
C HIS A 211 18.69 0.24 1.92
N ASP A 212 18.33 1.49 1.66
CA ASP A 212 17.78 2.40 2.66
C ASP A 212 16.33 2.05 2.97
N SER A 213 15.87 2.34 4.19
CA SER A 213 14.45 2.23 4.50
C SER A 213 13.63 3.26 3.72
N TRP A 214 12.33 3.00 3.56
CA TRP A 214 11.44 3.97 2.90
C TRP A 214 11.35 5.29 3.67
N PHE A 215 11.47 5.20 5.00
CA PHE A 215 11.46 6.35 5.88
C PHE A 215 12.72 7.20 5.69
N ASP A 216 13.90 6.58 5.64
CA ASP A 216 15.17 7.30 5.39
C ASP A 216 15.17 7.96 4.02
N SER A 217 14.62 7.27 3.01
CA SER A 217 14.44 7.80 1.66
C SER A 217 13.54 9.02 1.66
N LEU A 218 12.39 8.97 2.34
CA LEU A 218 11.49 10.11 2.50
C LEU A 218 12.16 11.27 3.24
N GLN A 219 12.91 10.99 4.31
CA GLN A 219 13.66 12.02 5.05
C GLN A 219 14.70 12.72 4.17
N HIS A 220 15.43 11.94 3.36
CA HIS A 220 16.41 12.47 2.42
C HIS A 220 15.73 13.34 1.35
N ILE A 221 14.61 12.87 0.79
CA ILE A 221 13.80 13.60 -0.19
C ILE A 221 13.29 14.92 0.40
N CYS A 222 12.63 14.90 1.56
CA CYS A 222 12.13 16.11 2.22
C CYS A 222 13.26 17.11 2.49
N THR A 223 14.43 16.63 2.93
CA THR A 223 15.61 17.47 3.15
C THR A 223 16.07 18.12 1.84
N ARG A 224 16.16 17.35 0.75
CA ARG A 224 16.58 17.88 -0.56
C ARG A 224 15.55 18.86 -1.14
N LEU A 225 14.26 18.53 -1.09
CA LEU A 225 13.19 19.41 -1.58
C LEU A 225 13.16 20.73 -0.81
N SER A 226 13.37 20.71 0.51
CA SER A 226 13.41 21.94 1.32
C SER A 226 14.52 22.92 0.90
N ARG A 227 15.58 22.45 0.22
CA ARG A 227 16.65 23.32 -0.31
C ARG A 227 16.22 24.08 -1.56
N TYR A 228 15.23 23.58 -2.30
CA TYR A 228 14.67 24.24 -3.47
C TYR A 228 13.52 25.20 -3.11
N ASP A 229 13.07 25.20 -1.84
CA ASP A 229 12.13 26.19 -1.33
C ASP A 229 12.86 27.47 -0.88
N ILE A 230 13.16 28.33 -1.87
CA ILE A 230 13.97 29.55 -1.66
C ILE A 230 13.27 30.55 -0.71
N THR A 231 11.94 30.57 -0.65
CA THR A 231 11.19 31.50 0.21
C THR A 231 11.11 31.02 1.66
N TRP A 232 11.48 29.77 1.94
CA TRP A 232 11.41 29.14 3.27
C TRP A 232 10.02 29.11 3.89
N GLU A 233 8.98 29.46 3.12
CA GLU A 233 7.60 29.57 3.59
C GLU A 233 7.06 28.23 4.08
N TYR A 234 7.47 27.13 3.44
CA TYR A 234 6.87 25.81 3.64
C TYR A 234 7.79 24.85 4.37
N ARG A 235 8.91 25.33 4.93
CA ARG A 235 9.93 24.49 5.58
C ARG A 235 9.36 23.60 6.69
N LYS A 236 8.34 24.09 7.39
CA LYS A 236 7.62 23.34 8.44
C LYS A 236 6.89 22.12 7.88
N GLU A 237 6.27 22.23 6.71
CA GLU A 237 5.48 21.16 6.08
C GLU A 237 6.36 19.93 5.79
N TYR A 238 7.59 20.14 5.29
CA TYR A 238 8.55 19.06 5.08
C TYR A 238 8.89 18.31 6.37
N GLY A 239 9.05 19.02 7.49
CA GLY A 239 9.31 18.42 8.80
C GLY A 239 8.09 17.68 9.37
N GLU A 240 6.89 18.24 9.19
CA GLU A 240 5.64 17.62 9.61
C GLU A 240 5.39 16.28 8.93
N VAL A 241 5.66 16.17 7.62
CA VAL A 241 5.56 14.90 6.89
C VAL A 241 6.43 13.82 7.52
N ILE A 242 7.67 14.16 7.90
CA ILE A 242 8.58 13.21 8.58
C ILE A 242 8.07 12.81 9.96
N LEU A 243 7.54 13.78 10.72
CA LEU A 243 6.97 13.49 12.04
C LEU A 243 5.75 12.57 11.97
N ILE A 244 4.90 12.76 10.97
CA ILE A 244 3.72 11.91 10.75
C ILE A 244 4.17 10.52 10.28
N SER A 245 5.07 10.43 9.30
CA SER A 245 5.54 9.15 8.75
C SER A 245 6.28 8.29 9.80
N GLN A 246 6.98 8.92 10.75
CA GLN A 246 7.67 8.21 11.83
C GLN A 246 6.71 7.36 12.69
N ARG A 247 5.45 7.79 12.83
CA ARG A 247 4.44 7.01 13.56
C ARG A 247 4.18 5.68 12.86
N TYR A 248 4.03 5.71 11.54
CA TYR A 248 3.79 4.52 10.74
C TYR A 248 5.01 3.60 10.68
N TYR A 249 6.22 4.18 10.60
CA TYR A 249 7.47 3.39 10.60
C TYR A 249 7.70 2.63 11.92
N LYS A 250 7.43 3.25 13.08
CA LYS A 250 7.60 2.61 14.40
C LYS A 250 6.57 1.50 14.70
N HIS A 251 5.49 1.44 13.93
CA HIS A 251 4.39 0.48 14.11
C HIS A 251 4.43 -0.68 13.09
N GLN A 252 5.46 -0.73 12.24
CA GLN A 252 5.82 -1.90 11.42
C GLN A 252 6.57 -2.92 12.28
#